data_AF-A0A522HT18-F1
#
_entry.id   AF-A0A522HT18-F1
#
_cell.length_a   1.000
_cell.length_b   1.000
_cell.length_c   1.000
_cell.angle_alpha   90.00
_cell.angle_beta   90.00
_cell.angle_gamma   90.00
#
_symmetry.space_group_name_H-M   'P 1'
#
loop_
_entity.id
_entity.type
_entity.pdbx_description
1 polymer ?
#
loop_
_entity_poly.entity_id
_entity_poly.type
_entity_poly.pdbx_seq_one_letter_code
_entity_poly.pdbx_strand_id
1 'polypeptide(L)'
;MNDDPGSTSGPAHRTWWDRLGHLFSGEPRNRNELLEELRCAQTNGLMSVDTLTMVEGAIKVTELSVDDVMVPRAQIVMLAVESSLPDLLAAMVESGHSRFPVHGEDKDEILGILLAKDLLKYFGAAEHFDIRAILRPAVLIPESMRLNVLLEEFRLTRNHMALVVNE
;
A
#
# COMPACT_ATOMS: atom_id res chain seq x y z
N MET A 1 -70.91 13.26 40.54
CA MET A 1 -70.63 12.50 39.31
C MET A 1 -70.52 13.51 38.18
N ASN A 2 -69.38 14.05 37.73
CA ASN A 2 -67.93 13.89 37.96
C ASN A 2 -67.34 15.32 37.75
N ASP A 3 -66.50 15.85 38.63
CA ASP A 3 -65.01 15.80 38.66
C ASP A 3 -64.30 16.54 37.50
N ASP A 4 -63.93 17.81 37.76
CA ASP A 4 -62.58 18.42 37.74
C ASP A 4 -61.65 18.39 36.47
N PRO A 5 -60.50 19.12 36.43
CA PRO A 5 -60.21 20.11 35.38
C PRO A 5 -58.99 19.77 34.49
N GLY A 6 -58.98 20.27 33.26
CA GLY A 6 -57.86 20.11 32.32
C GLY A 6 -56.88 21.28 32.35
N SER A 7 -55.88 21.23 33.22
CA SER A 7 -54.63 22.01 33.07
C SER A 7 -53.70 21.28 32.11
N THR A 8 -53.09 21.96 31.14
CA THR A 8 -51.88 21.45 30.46
C THR A 8 -50.90 22.59 30.18
N SER A 9 -49.92 22.65 31.09
CA SER A 9 -48.52 23.05 30.95
C SER A 9 -48.02 23.57 29.60
N GLY A 10 -47.43 24.77 29.66
CA GLY A 10 -46.49 25.33 28.69
C GLY A 10 -45.18 24.51 28.56
N PRO A 11 -44.27 24.95 27.68
CA PRO A 11 -43.28 24.09 27.04
C PRO A 11 -42.21 23.60 28.01
N ALA A 12 -41.96 22.29 27.97
CA ALA A 12 -40.91 21.63 28.72
C ALA A 12 -39.53 22.16 28.31
N HIS A 13 -38.77 22.60 29.32
CA HIS A 13 -37.40 23.08 29.25
C HIS A 13 -36.43 21.96 28.82
N ARG A 14 -36.29 21.74 27.52
CA ARG A 14 -35.12 21.05 26.94
C ARG A 14 -33.98 22.04 26.83
N THR A 15 -33.02 22.07 27.76
CA THR A 15 -31.68 22.66 27.54
C THR A 15 -30.87 22.71 28.83
N TRP A 16 -30.09 21.67 29.13
CA TRP A 16 -28.74 21.85 29.69
C TRP A 16 -27.94 20.55 29.70
N TRP A 17 -28.60 19.41 29.95
CA TRP A 17 -27.93 18.11 29.97
C TRP A 17 -27.50 17.63 28.58
N ASP A 18 -28.30 17.87 27.54
CA ASP A 18 -27.93 17.55 26.15
C ASP A 18 -26.72 18.35 25.65
N ARG A 19 -26.40 19.50 26.27
CA ARG A 19 -25.20 20.28 25.95
C ARG A 19 -23.98 19.85 26.75
N LEU A 20 -24.16 19.23 27.91
CA LEU A 20 -23.05 18.67 28.70
C LEU A 20 -22.51 17.36 28.10
N GLY A 21 -23.36 16.56 27.44
CA GLY A 21 -22.92 15.37 26.72
C GLY A 21 -21.98 15.68 25.54
N HIS A 22 -22.17 16.82 24.89
CA HIS A 22 -21.34 17.25 23.76
C HIS A 22 -19.99 17.88 24.16
N LEU A 23 -19.76 18.16 25.45
CA LEU A 23 -18.47 18.63 25.95
C LEU A 23 -17.55 17.46 26.38
N PHE A 24 -18.11 16.26 26.56
CA PHE A 24 -17.35 15.03 26.81
C PHE A 24 -17.15 14.16 25.56
N SER A 25 -17.85 14.44 24.46
CA SER A 25 -17.52 13.93 23.12
C SER A 25 -16.59 14.91 22.41
N GLY A 26 -15.35 15.03 22.90
CA GLY A 26 -14.36 15.86 22.21
C GLY A 26 -14.09 15.28 20.82
N GLU A 27 -14.24 16.09 19.77
CA GLU A 27 -13.72 15.73 18.45
C GLU A 27 -12.22 15.39 18.58
N PRO A 28 -11.74 14.32 17.93
CA PRO A 28 -10.34 13.93 18.02
C PRO A 28 -9.45 15.05 17.51
N ARG A 29 -8.49 15.47 18.33
CA ARG A 29 -7.61 16.63 18.05
C ARG A 29 -6.27 16.25 17.45
N ASN A 30 -5.93 14.98 17.54
CA ASN A 30 -4.71 14.42 16.98
C ASN A 30 -4.96 13.01 16.46
N ARG A 31 -3.94 12.46 15.79
CA ARG A 31 -4.02 11.15 15.16
C ARG A 31 -4.21 10.01 16.15
N ASN A 32 -3.62 10.09 17.34
CA ASN A 32 -3.77 9.04 18.35
C ASN A 32 -5.21 8.99 18.86
N GLU A 33 -5.81 10.14 19.16
CA GLU A 33 -7.22 10.24 19.56
C GLU A 33 -8.16 9.70 18.45
N LEU A 34 -7.88 10.03 17.18
CA LEU A 34 -8.64 9.48 16.05
C LEU A 34 -8.56 7.95 15.99
N LEU A 35 -7.36 7.37 16.16
CA LEU A 35 -7.17 5.92 16.14
C LEU A 35 -7.86 5.23 17.33
N GLU A 36 -7.83 5.84 18.52
CA GLU A 36 -8.56 5.35 19.69
C GLU A 36 -10.07 5.35 19.46
N GLU A 37 -10.61 6.39 18.85
CA GLU A 37 -12.04 6.46 18.51
C GLU A 37 -12.43 5.39 17.48
N LEU A 38 -11.61 5.17 16.45
CA LEU A 38 -11.83 4.10 15.46
C LEU A 38 -11.81 2.71 16.12
N ARG A 39 -10.89 2.46 17.06
CA ARG A 39 -10.83 1.21 17.83
C ARG A 39 -12.04 1.02 18.75
N CYS A 40 -12.51 2.10 19.37
CA CYS A 40 -13.75 2.08 20.16
C CYS A 40 -14.95 1.73 19.27
N ALA A 41 -15.06 2.36 18.09
CA ALA A 41 -16.10 2.06 17.12
C ALA A 41 -16.07 0.59 16.65
N GLN A 42 -14.88 0.02 16.46
CA GLN A 42 -14.71 -1.42 16.19
C GLN A 42 -15.18 -2.30 17.35
N THR A 43 -14.80 -1.96 18.59
CA THR A 43 -15.21 -2.69 19.80
C THR A 43 -16.74 -2.65 20.00
N ASN A 44 -17.36 -1.53 19.65
CA ASN A 44 -18.81 -1.34 19.69
C ASN A 44 -19.56 -2.00 18.50
N GLY A 45 -18.85 -2.72 17.62
CA GLY A 45 -19.43 -3.44 16.50
C GLY A 45 -19.86 -2.56 15.31
N LEU A 46 -19.42 -1.30 15.26
CA LEU A 46 -19.73 -0.37 14.15
C LEU A 46 -18.87 -0.62 12.91
N MET A 47 -17.75 -1.33 13.05
CA MET A 47 -16.88 -1.73 11.95
C MET A 47 -16.24 -3.10 12.23
N SER A 48 -15.87 -3.81 11.18
CA SER A 48 -15.12 -5.06 11.29
C SER A 48 -13.65 -4.80 11.62
N VAL A 49 -12.96 -5.83 12.09
CA VAL A 49 -11.50 -5.81 12.30
C VAL A 49 -10.75 -5.50 11.01
N ASP A 50 -11.21 -6.07 9.88
CA ASP A 50 -10.59 -5.84 8.57
C ASP A 50 -10.72 -4.36 8.15
N THR A 51 -11.90 -3.76 8.35
CA THR A 51 -12.13 -2.35 8.04
C THR A 51 -11.22 -1.45 8.89
N LEU A 52 -11.12 -1.71 10.20
CA LEU A 52 -10.21 -0.96 11.07
C LEU A 52 -8.76 -1.09 10.58
N THR A 53 -8.31 -2.31 10.29
CA THR A 53 -6.95 -2.59 9.80
C THR A 53 -6.65 -1.83 8.51
N MET A 54 -7.60 -1.79 7.57
CA MET A 54 -7.45 -1.03 6.32
C MET A 54 -7.33 0.48 6.57
N VAL A 55 -8.15 1.05 7.45
CA VAL A 55 -8.14 2.48 7.76
C VAL A 55 -6.84 2.87 8.49
N GLU A 56 -6.43 2.10 9.50
CA GLU A 56 -5.15 2.33 10.20
C GLU A 56 -3.97 2.24 9.22
N GLY A 57 -3.98 1.26 8.32
CA GLY A 57 -2.97 1.10 7.27
C GLY A 57 -2.93 2.30 6.32
N ALA A 58 -4.07 2.78 5.86
CA ALA A 58 -4.16 3.94 4.98
C ALA A 58 -3.60 5.21 5.65
N ILE A 59 -3.88 5.41 6.93
CA ILE A 59 -3.30 6.50 7.73
C ILE A 59 -1.78 6.34 7.80
N LYS A 60 -1.29 5.15 8.13
CA LYS A 60 0.15 4.87 8.27
C LYS A 60 0.93 5.09 6.97
N VAL A 61 0.37 4.72 5.81
CA VAL A 61 1.04 4.94 4.51
C VAL A 61 1.37 6.41 4.27
N THR A 62 0.58 7.34 4.81
CA THR A 62 0.86 8.78 4.70
C THR A 62 2.07 9.23 5.51
N GLU A 63 2.62 8.39 6.39
CA GLU A 63 3.76 8.67 7.28
C GLU A 63 5.05 8.01 6.80
N LEU A 64 4.97 6.97 5.96
CA LEU A 64 6.09 6.18 5.49
C LEU A 64 6.80 6.80 4.27
N SER A 65 8.07 6.46 4.15
CA SER A 65 8.93 6.67 2.99
C SER A 65 9.15 5.36 2.22
N VAL A 66 9.87 5.42 1.11
CA VAL A 66 10.28 4.26 0.33
C VAL A 66 11.27 3.39 1.10
N ASP A 67 12.21 3.99 1.83
CA ASP A 67 13.17 3.30 2.70
C ASP A 67 12.47 2.35 3.69
N ASP A 68 11.34 2.77 4.27
CA ASP A 68 10.58 1.99 5.24
C ASP A 68 10.00 0.66 4.69
N VAL A 69 9.88 0.52 3.36
CA VAL A 69 9.18 -0.61 2.72
C VAL A 69 9.96 -1.28 1.59
N MET A 70 11.13 -0.75 1.20
CA MET A 70 11.92 -1.31 0.11
C MET A 70 12.53 -2.67 0.46
N VAL A 71 12.87 -3.45 -0.57
CA VAL A 71 13.65 -4.69 -0.40
C VAL A 71 15.14 -4.33 -0.41
N PRO A 72 15.91 -4.62 0.65
CA PRO A 72 17.34 -4.31 0.68
C PRO A 72 18.09 -4.99 -0.46
N ARG A 73 19.10 -4.31 -1.04
CA ARG A 73 19.87 -4.79 -2.21
C ARG A 73 20.36 -6.23 -2.08
N ALA A 74 20.85 -6.62 -0.91
CA ALA A 74 21.37 -7.97 -0.65
C ALA A 74 20.30 -9.09 -0.72
N GLN A 75 19.02 -8.74 -0.66
CA GLN A 75 17.89 -9.65 -0.69
C GLN A 75 17.17 -9.67 -2.05
N ILE A 76 17.60 -8.83 -3.00
CA ILE A 76 16.98 -8.76 -4.32
C ILE A 76 17.41 -9.97 -5.15
N VAL A 77 16.44 -10.73 -5.64
CA VAL A 77 16.67 -11.73 -6.69
C VAL A 77 16.81 -11.00 -8.02
N MET A 78 18.04 -10.92 -8.52
CA MET A 78 18.36 -10.32 -9.83
C MET A 78 18.77 -11.40 -10.82
N LEU A 79 18.61 -11.11 -12.10
CA LEU A 79 18.98 -12.01 -13.20
C LEU A 79 20.14 -11.41 -14.00
N ALA A 80 21.07 -12.24 -14.47
CA ALA A 80 22.13 -11.79 -15.34
C ALA A 80 21.66 -11.80 -16.80
N VAL A 81 22.04 -10.78 -17.57
CA VAL A 81 21.68 -10.68 -19.00
C VAL A 81 22.27 -11.80 -19.85
N GLU A 82 23.38 -12.40 -19.41
CA GLU A 82 24.06 -13.51 -20.10
C GLU A 82 23.55 -14.89 -19.67
N SER A 83 22.58 -14.97 -18.75
CA SER A 83 22.01 -16.25 -18.31
C SER A 83 21.20 -16.91 -19.42
N SER A 84 21.30 -18.24 -19.50
CA SER A 84 20.50 -19.02 -20.44
C SER A 84 19.02 -19.00 -20.05
N LEU A 85 18.11 -19.16 -21.02
CA LEU A 85 16.67 -19.24 -20.74
C LEU A 85 16.31 -20.30 -19.68
N PRO A 86 16.87 -21.53 -19.69
CA PRO A 86 16.65 -22.49 -18.61
C PRO A 86 17.05 -21.99 -17.22
N ASP A 87 18.21 -21.33 -17.09
CA ASP A 87 18.69 -20.82 -15.79
C ASP A 87 17.78 -19.69 -15.27
N LEU A 88 17.37 -18.79 -16.17
CA LEU A 88 16.41 -17.74 -15.86
C LEU A 88 15.09 -18.32 -15.36
N LEU A 89 14.53 -19.30 -16.06
CA LEU A 89 13.28 -19.96 -15.66
C LEU A 89 13.42 -20.66 -14.30
N ALA A 90 14.54 -21.33 -14.03
CA ALA A 90 14.79 -21.97 -12.74
C ALA A 90 14.77 -20.94 -11.60
N ALA A 91 15.50 -19.82 -11.75
CA ALA A 91 15.51 -18.74 -10.76
C ALA A 91 14.13 -18.09 -10.56
N MET A 92 13.35 -17.94 -11.64
CA MET A 92 11.99 -17.39 -11.57
C MET A 92 11.02 -18.31 -10.84
N VAL A 93 11.10 -19.62 -11.09
CA VAL A 93 10.26 -20.62 -10.42
C VAL A 93 10.63 -20.75 -8.95
N GLU A 94 11.93 -20.75 -8.63
CA GLU A 94 12.42 -20.85 -7.25
C GLU A 94 11.98 -19.65 -6.40
N SER A 95 12.11 -18.43 -6.95
CA SER A 95 11.74 -17.21 -6.23
C SER A 95 10.23 -16.91 -6.22
N GLY A 96 9.49 -17.39 -7.23
CA GLY A 96 8.05 -17.13 -7.38
C GLY A 96 7.71 -15.67 -7.68
N HIS A 97 8.67 -14.83 -8.04
CA HIS A 97 8.43 -13.42 -8.34
C HIS A 97 7.94 -13.20 -9.78
N SER A 98 7.23 -12.08 -10.00
CA SER A 98 6.70 -11.72 -11.33
C SER A 98 7.62 -10.77 -12.11
N ARG A 99 8.54 -10.09 -11.43
CA ARG A 99 9.41 -9.05 -12.00
C ARG A 99 10.80 -9.18 -11.40
N PHE A 100 11.81 -8.97 -12.23
CA PHE A 100 13.21 -9.16 -11.88
C PHE A 100 14.05 -8.03 -12.45
N PRO A 101 14.86 -7.34 -11.64
CA PRO A 101 15.94 -6.52 -12.15
C PRO A 101 16.92 -7.41 -12.93
N VAL A 102 17.32 -6.95 -14.10
CA VAL A 102 18.32 -7.64 -14.94
C VAL A 102 19.58 -6.79 -14.96
N HIS A 103 20.69 -7.40 -14.59
CA HIS A 103 21.99 -6.73 -14.54
C HIS A 103 22.92 -7.15 -15.69
N GLY A 104 23.90 -6.30 -15.98
CA GLY A 104 24.97 -6.57 -16.94
C GLY A 104 26.05 -7.49 -16.37
N GLU A 105 27.30 -7.29 -16.79
CA GLU A 105 28.47 -7.96 -16.19
C GLU A 105 28.67 -7.51 -14.74
N ASP A 106 28.48 -6.21 -14.49
CA ASP A 106 28.43 -5.66 -13.15
C ASP A 106 27.02 -5.81 -12.57
N LYS A 107 26.93 -6.28 -11.32
CA LYS A 107 25.66 -6.37 -10.59
C LYS A 107 25.11 -4.99 -10.22
N ASP A 108 25.95 -3.97 -10.19
CA ASP A 108 25.54 -2.58 -9.95
C ASP A 108 24.90 -1.95 -11.20
N GLU A 109 25.18 -2.49 -12.39
CA GLU A 109 24.59 -2.03 -13.65
C GLU A 109 23.26 -2.73 -13.94
N ILE A 110 22.15 -2.10 -13.56
CA ILE A 110 20.81 -2.60 -13.91
C ILE A 110 20.42 -2.13 -15.32
N LEU A 111 20.26 -3.08 -16.23
CA LEU A 111 19.88 -2.85 -17.62
C LEU A 111 18.37 -2.63 -17.81
N GLY A 112 17.55 -3.15 -16.88
CA GLY A 112 16.10 -3.00 -16.92
C GLY A 112 15.37 -4.01 -16.05
N ILE A 113 14.05 -4.08 -16.23
CA ILE A 113 13.17 -5.02 -15.53
C ILE A 113 12.62 -6.04 -16.53
N LEU A 114 12.78 -7.32 -16.21
CA LEU A 114 12.16 -8.43 -16.91
C LEU A 114 10.87 -8.85 -16.21
N LEU A 115 9.79 -9.03 -16.96
CA LEU A 115 8.55 -9.62 -16.46
C LEU A 115 8.53 -11.11 -16.79
N ALA A 116 8.32 -11.96 -15.80
CA ALA A 116 8.29 -13.42 -15.99
C ALA A 116 7.31 -13.85 -17.09
N LYS A 117 6.12 -13.20 -17.14
CA LYS A 117 5.10 -13.49 -18.16
C LYS A 117 5.56 -13.20 -19.60
N ASP A 118 6.54 -12.31 -19.80
CA ASP A 118 7.00 -11.98 -21.15
C ASP A 118 7.82 -13.14 -21.75
N LEU A 119 8.32 -14.07 -20.92
CA LEU A 119 8.93 -15.32 -21.37
C LEU A 119 7.94 -16.30 -22.03
N LEU A 120 6.63 -16.16 -21.78
CA LEU A 120 5.61 -17.02 -22.40
C LEU A 120 5.63 -16.94 -23.94
N LYS A 121 6.13 -15.83 -24.50
CA LYS A 121 6.29 -15.63 -25.95
C LYS A 121 7.30 -16.59 -26.59
N TYR A 122 8.21 -17.14 -25.79
CA TYR A 122 9.28 -18.05 -26.23
C TYR A 122 8.95 -19.52 -25.95
N PHE A 123 7.73 -19.82 -25.50
CA PHE A 123 7.30 -21.20 -25.31
C PHE A 123 7.29 -21.94 -26.64
N GLY A 124 8.18 -22.92 -26.79
CA GLY A 124 8.37 -23.68 -28.03
C GLY A 124 9.19 -22.96 -29.12
N ALA A 125 9.81 -21.81 -28.80
CA ALA A 125 10.66 -21.03 -29.71
C ALA A 125 11.89 -20.46 -28.97
N ALA A 126 12.53 -21.30 -28.15
CA ALA A 126 13.63 -20.90 -27.28
C ALA A 126 14.86 -20.40 -28.06
N GLU A 127 15.04 -20.86 -29.29
CA GLU A 127 16.12 -20.45 -30.20
C GLU A 127 16.05 -18.98 -30.63
N HIS A 128 14.89 -18.32 -30.46
CA HIS A 128 14.70 -16.90 -30.72
C HIS A 128 14.78 -16.04 -29.45
N PHE A 129 15.12 -16.65 -28.31
CA PHE A 129 15.18 -15.93 -27.04
C PHE A 129 16.28 -14.87 -27.04
N ASP A 130 15.86 -13.63 -26.81
CA ASP A 130 16.75 -12.51 -26.50
C ASP A 130 16.15 -11.73 -25.33
N ILE A 131 16.80 -11.83 -24.17
CA ILE A 131 16.39 -11.12 -22.96
C ILE A 131 16.36 -9.61 -23.18
N ARG A 132 17.31 -9.05 -23.96
CA ARG A 132 17.43 -7.60 -24.16
C ARG A 132 16.23 -7.04 -24.91
N ALA A 133 15.66 -7.82 -25.83
CA ALA A 133 14.48 -7.45 -26.61
C ALA A 133 13.19 -7.32 -25.78
N ILE A 134 13.17 -7.87 -24.56
CA ILE A 134 12.00 -7.88 -23.67
C ILE A 134 12.22 -7.14 -22.34
N LEU A 135 13.38 -6.49 -22.17
CA LEU A 135 13.62 -5.62 -21.03
C LEU A 135 12.74 -4.38 -21.10
N ARG A 136 12.21 -3.98 -19.94
CA ARG A 136 11.50 -2.73 -19.77
C ARG A 136 12.39 -1.74 -19.01
N PRO A 137 12.29 -0.44 -19.30
CA PRO A 137 13.00 0.57 -18.53
C PRO A 137 12.67 0.46 -17.04
N ALA A 138 13.68 0.55 -16.20
CA ALA A 138 13.50 0.65 -14.75
C ALA A 138 13.16 2.09 -14.37
N VAL A 139 12.15 2.27 -13.52
CA VAL A 139 11.88 3.56 -12.88
C VAL A 139 12.80 3.70 -11.67
N LEU A 140 13.53 4.80 -11.59
CA LEU A 140 14.42 5.12 -10.49
C LEU A 140 13.72 6.11 -9.55
N ILE A 141 13.79 5.85 -8.25
CA ILE A 141 13.21 6.71 -7.20
C ILE A 141 14.20 6.88 -6.04
N PRO A 142 14.19 8.03 -5.34
CA PRO A 142 15.01 8.21 -4.16
C PRO A 142 14.40 7.48 -2.95
N GLU A 143 15.25 7.04 -2.01
CA GLU A 143 14.83 6.41 -0.76
C GLU A 143 13.96 7.34 0.12
N SER A 144 14.19 8.65 0.02
CA SER A 144 13.50 9.71 0.76
C SER A 144 12.06 9.95 0.26
N MET A 145 11.67 9.39 -0.89
CA MET A 145 10.35 9.60 -1.48
C MET A 145 9.24 9.11 -0.54
N ARG A 146 8.16 9.88 -0.44
CA ARG A 146 7.00 9.50 0.39
C ARG A 146 6.22 8.35 -0.25
N LEU A 147 5.84 7.36 0.56
CA LEU A 147 5.18 6.14 0.07
C LEU A 147 3.81 6.43 -0.57
N ASN A 148 3.05 7.38 -0.02
CA ASN A 148 1.76 7.77 -0.60
C ASN A 148 1.91 8.41 -2.00
N VAL A 149 3.02 9.12 -2.24
CA VAL A 149 3.33 9.70 -3.55
C VAL A 149 3.73 8.60 -4.54
N LEU A 150 4.60 7.66 -4.12
CA LEU A 150 4.96 6.50 -4.95
C LEU A 150 3.73 5.66 -5.31
N LEU A 151 2.82 5.42 -4.36
CA LEU A 151 1.59 4.68 -4.60
C LEU A 151 0.70 5.35 -5.64
N GLU A 152 0.57 6.68 -5.59
CA GLU A 152 -0.16 7.44 -6.60
C GLU A 152 0.51 7.33 -7.99
N GLU A 153 1.82 7.48 -8.05
CA GLU A 153 2.58 7.35 -9.29
C GLU A 153 2.45 5.95 -9.91
N PHE A 154 2.57 4.89 -9.11
CA PHE A 154 2.36 3.51 -9.57
C PHE A 154 0.96 3.28 -10.13
N ARG A 155 -0.08 3.88 -9.53
CA ARG A 155 -1.45 3.79 -10.04
C ARG A 155 -1.62 4.52 -11.38
N LEU A 156 -1.02 5.71 -11.52
CA LEU A 156 -1.12 6.52 -12.73
C LEU A 156 -0.34 5.91 -13.90
N THR A 157 0.88 5.45 -13.63
CA THR A 157 1.79 4.88 -14.65
C THR A 157 1.57 3.39 -14.90
N ARG A 158 0.75 2.72 -14.08
CA ARG A 158 0.58 1.26 -14.04
C ARG A 158 1.91 0.52 -13.83
N ASN A 159 2.80 1.14 -13.08
CA ASN A 159 4.03 0.53 -12.61
C ASN A 159 3.78 -0.27 -11.33
N HIS A 160 4.62 -1.27 -11.12
CA HIS A 160 4.50 -2.21 -9.99
C HIS A 160 5.86 -2.55 -9.37
N MET A 161 6.92 -1.88 -9.80
CA MET A 161 8.29 -2.03 -9.33
C MET A 161 9.06 -0.77 -9.75
N ALA A 162 9.91 -0.30 -8.85
CA ALA A 162 10.91 0.74 -9.09
C ALA A 162 12.22 0.30 -8.43
N LEU A 163 13.33 0.85 -8.89
CA LEU A 163 14.63 0.69 -8.26
C LEU A 163 14.90 1.91 -7.39
N VAL A 164 15.27 1.65 -6.15
CA VAL A 164 15.66 2.71 -5.22
C VAL A 164 17.12 3.06 -5.48
N VAL A 165 17.41 4.34 -5.59
CA VAL A 165 18.76 4.87 -5.69
C VAL A 165 19.08 5.70 -4.45
N ASN A 166 20.30 5.55 -3.94
CA ASN A 166 20.81 6.39 -2.86
C ASN A 166 21.13 7.77 -3.46
N GLU A 167 20.72 8.82 -2.75
CA GLU A 167 21.12 10.20 -3.06
C GLU A 167 22.61 10.44 -2.80
#